data_AF-G7CGI0-F1
#
_entry.id   AF-G7CGI0-F1
#
_cell.length_a   1.000
_cell.length_b   1.000
_cell.length_c   1.000
_cell.angle_alpha   90.00
_cell.angle_beta   90.00
_cell.angle_gamma   90.00
#
_symmetry.space_group_name_H-M   'P 1'
#
loop_
_entity.id
_entity.type
_entity.pdbx_description
1 polymer ?
#
loop_
_entity_poly.entity_id
_entity_poly.type
_entity_poly.pdbx_seq_one_letter_code
_entity_poly.pdbx_strand_id
1 'polypeptide(L)'
;MLAIGGAATAAAVPAVVGQPYADAAQAIEDAGGTPRVASRVGTQLSDDECIVTNAWEASFVRDAGDEFVPDDGEVMVALNCNGARATATDPGASVLSPEGRAAKQAEEARAALAAASESAE
;
A
#
# COMPACT_ATOMS: atom_id res chain seq x y z
N MET A 1 -43.14 -6.76 10.47
CA MET A 1 -42.18 -6.21 9.50
C MET A 1 -40.80 -6.41 10.09
N LEU A 2 -40.03 -7.36 9.55
CA LEU A 2 -38.70 -7.73 10.04
C LEU A 2 -37.68 -6.75 9.44
N ALA A 3 -37.17 -5.82 10.24
CA ALA A 3 -36.10 -4.93 9.83
C ALA A 3 -34.76 -5.68 9.91
N ILE A 4 -34.34 -6.25 8.79
CA ILE A 4 -32.97 -6.73 8.61
C ILE A 4 -32.16 -5.53 8.09
N GLY A 5 -31.82 -4.61 9.00
CA GLY A 5 -30.78 -3.62 8.74
C GLY A 5 -29.45 -4.32 8.84
N GLY A 6 -28.92 -4.78 7.71
CA GLY A 6 -27.59 -5.35 7.62
C GLY A 6 -26.59 -4.37 8.21
N ALA A 7 -25.80 -4.84 9.17
CA ALA A 7 -24.60 -4.14 9.58
C ALA A 7 -23.72 -4.05 8.34
N ALA A 8 -23.66 -2.87 7.71
CA ALA A 8 -22.56 -2.55 6.83
C ALA A 8 -21.31 -2.64 7.70
N THR A 9 -20.61 -3.77 7.61
CA THR A 9 -19.25 -3.86 8.12
C THR A 9 -18.48 -2.87 7.27
N ALA A 10 -18.16 -1.70 7.83
CA ALA A 10 -17.18 -0.80 7.21
C ALA A 10 -15.97 -1.68 6.90
N ALA A 11 -15.71 -1.90 5.60
CA ALA A 11 -14.60 -2.73 5.16
C ALA A 11 -13.35 -1.91 5.47
N ALA A 12 -12.80 -2.09 6.68
CA ALA A 12 -11.62 -1.36 7.08
C ALA A 12 -10.52 -1.60 6.04
N VAL A 13 -9.93 -0.52 5.54
CA VAL A 13 -8.85 -0.61 4.55
C VAL A 13 -7.80 -1.61 5.08
N PRO A 14 -7.42 -2.63 4.28
CA PRO A 14 -6.44 -3.60 4.73
C PRO A 14 -5.12 -2.90 5.08
N ALA A 15 -4.39 -3.44 6.04
CA ALA A 15 -3.10 -2.89 6.47
C ALA A 15 -2.01 -3.19 5.42
N VAL A 16 -1.99 -2.39 4.35
CA VAL A 16 -1.10 -2.57 3.17
C VAL A 16 0.09 -1.60 3.15
N VAL A 17 0.18 -0.68 4.12
CA VAL A 17 1.31 0.27 4.21
C VAL A 17 2.62 -0.49 4.41
N GLY A 18 3.62 -0.16 3.58
CA GLY A 18 4.92 -0.81 3.54
C GLY A 18 5.03 -1.96 2.54
N GLN A 19 3.94 -2.38 1.90
CA GLN A 19 3.95 -3.40 0.85
C GLN A 19 4.22 -2.79 -0.54
N PRO A 20 4.75 -3.58 -1.49
CA PRO A 20 4.69 -3.23 -2.91
C PRO A 20 3.25 -3.03 -3.38
N TYR A 21 3.04 -2.13 -4.34
CA TYR A 21 1.71 -1.83 -4.85
C TYR A 21 1.02 -3.05 -5.46
N ALA A 22 1.75 -3.96 -6.12
CA ALA A 22 1.16 -5.19 -6.66
C ALA A 22 0.50 -6.04 -5.56
N ASP A 23 1.18 -6.24 -4.43
CA ASP A 23 0.65 -7.01 -3.30
C ASP A 23 -0.52 -6.28 -2.62
N ALA A 24 -0.39 -4.95 -2.47
CA ALA A 24 -1.43 -4.12 -1.88
C ALA A 24 -2.70 -4.09 -2.73
N ALA A 25 -2.56 -3.99 -4.05
CA ALA A 25 -3.68 -3.98 -5.00
C ALA A 25 -4.46 -5.29 -4.90
N GLN A 26 -3.77 -6.43 -4.91
CA GLN A 26 -4.38 -7.74 -4.73
C GLN A 26 -5.10 -7.84 -3.37
N ALA A 27 -4.46 -7.41 -2.28
CA ALA A 27 -5.08 -7.46 -0.95
C ALA A 27 -6.34 -6.57 -0.84
N ILE A 28 -6.37 -5.44 -1.54
CA ILE A 28 -7.54 -4.55 -1.62
C ILE A 28 -8.65 -5.22 -2.43
N GLU A 29 -8.32 -5.81 -3.58
CA GLU A 29 -9.28 -6.52 -4.45
C GLU A 29 -9.88 -7.74 -3.74
N ASP A 30 -9.06 -8.54 -3.04
CA ASP A 30 -9.49 -9.67 -2.23
C ASP A 30 -10.44 -9.26 -1.08
N ALA A 31 -10.28 -8.04 -0.56
CA ALA A 31 -11.17 -7.44 0.43
C ALA A 31 -12.44 -6.83 -0.18
N GLY A 32 -12.61 -6.88 -1.50
CA GLY A 32 -13.75 -6.33 -2.23
C GLY A 32 -13.64 -4.84 -2.57
N GLY A 33 -12.49 -4.22 -2.33
CA GLY A 33 -12.23 -2.83 -2.71
C GLY A 33 -11.63 -2.70 -4.11
N THR A 34 -11.63 -1.48 -4.64
CA THR A 34 -10.98 -1.13 -5.91
C THR A 34 -9.76 -0.23 -5.64
N PRO A 35 -8.52 -0.68 -5.89
CA PRO A 35 -7.34 0.12 -5.62
C PRO A 35 -7.22 1.29 -6.62
N ARG A 36 -6.93 2.49 -6.11
CA ARG A 36 -6.72 3.71 -6.90
C ARG A 36 -5.48 4.45 -6.43
N VAL A 37 -4.57 4.76 -7.35
CA VAL A 37 -3.39 5.56 -7.03
C VAL A 37 -3.80 7.02 -6.85
N ALA A 38 -3.75 7.50 -5.62
CA ALA A 38 -4.06 8.89 -5.26
C ALA A 38 -2.88 9.82 -5.52
N SER A 39 -1.67 9.35 -5.22
CA SER A 39 -0.44 10.11 -5.42
C SER A 39 0.74 9.18 -5.62
N ARG A 40 1.72 9.67 -6.39
CA ARG A 40 2.96 8.97 -6.69
C ARG A 40 4.13 9.92 -6.56
N VAL A 41 5.15 9.52 -5.80
CA VAL A 41 6.39 10.29 -5.62
C VAL A 41 7.58 9.45 -6.02
N GLY A 42 8.41 9.97 -6.93
CA GLY A 42 9.59 9.28 -7.44
C GLY A 42 9.38 8.58 -8.77
N THR A 43 10.47 8.10 -9.37
CA THR A 43 10.49 7.51 -10.72
C THR A 43 11.47 6.35 -10.86
N GLN A 44 12.08 5.88 -9.77
CA GLN A 44 13.16 4.88 -9.82
C GLN A 44 12.62 3.45 -9.97
N LEU A 45 11.42 3.20 -9.44
CA LEU A 45 10.75 1.91 -9.48
C LEU A 45 9.62 1.89 -10.50
N SER A 46 9.29 0.69 -10.97
CA SER A 46 8.02 0.43 -11.67
C SER A 46 6.85 0.59 -10.70
N ASP A 47 5.64 0.86 -11.22
CA ASP A 47 4.47 1.14 -10.38
C ASP A 47 4.14 -0.02 -9.42
N ASP A 48 4.29 -1.26 -9.89
CA ASP A 48 4.06 -2.49 -9.12
C ASP A 48 5.00 -2.63 -7.91
N GLU A 49 6.22 -2.09 -8.03
CA GLU A 49 7.26 -2.15 -7.01
C GLU A 49 7.23 -0.95 -6.06
N CYS A 50 6.44 0.08 -6.35
CA CYS A 50 6.35 1.24 -5.49
C CYS A 50 5.78 0.87 -4.12
N ILE A 51 6.37 1.41 -3.07
CA ILE A 51 5.96 1.11 -1.70
C ILE A 51 4.75 1.96 -1.33
N VAL A 52 3.69 1.32 -0.85
CA VAL A 52 2.52 2.02 -0.30
C VAL A 52 2.92 2.71 1.00
N THR A 53 2.75 4.03 1.04
CA THR A 53 3.05 4.86 2.22
C THR A 53 1.81 5.26 3.00
N ASN A 54 0.63 5.22 2.36
CA ASN A 54 -0.66 5.46 2.99
C ASN A 54 -1.77 4.80 2.17
N ALA A 55 -2.86 4.37 2.83
CA ALA A 55 -4.05 3.81 2.20
C ALA A 55 -5.32 4.26 2.96
N TRP A 56 -6.37 4.67 2.26
CA TRP A 56 -7.63 5.15 2.86
C TRP A 56 -8.82 4.95 1.91
N GLU A 57 -10.05 4.87 2.45
CA GLU A 57 -11.26 4.82 1.63
C GLU A 57 -11.52 6.17 0.96
N ALA A 58 -12.00 6.15 -0.29
CA ALA A 58 -12.43 7.34 -0.98
C ALA A 58 -13.56 8.05 -0.20
N SER A 59 -13.39 9.35 0.03
CA SER A 59 -14.36 10.17 0.79
C SER A 59 -15.05 11.22 -0.08
N PHE A 60 -14.97 11.08 -1.41
CA PHE A 60 -15.56 12.02 -2.36
C PHE A 60 -16.90 11.50 -2.90
N VAL A 61 -17.67 12.41 -3.48
CA VAL A 61 -18.90 12.11 -4.22
C VAL A 61 -18.65 12.28 -5.72
N ARG A 62 -19.33 11.49 -6.54
CA ARG A 62 -19.29 11.57 -8.01
C ARG A 62 -20.63 12.06 -8.53
N ASP A 63 -20.57 12.84 -9.60
CA ASP A 63 -21.77 13.26 -10.32
C ASP A 63 -22.34 12.06 -11.09
N ALA A 64 -23.57 11.67 -10.75
CA ALA A 64 -24.34 10.62 -11.41
C ALA A 64 -25.47 11.17 -12.29
N GLY A 65 -25.40 12.45 -12.66
CA GLY A 65 -26.38 13.16 -13.50
C GLY A 65 -27.44 13.86 -12.68
N ASP A 66 -28.34 13.10 -12.05
CA ASP A 66 -29.47 13.66 -11.28
C ASP A 66 -29.14 13.83 -9.79
N GLU A 67 -28.07 13.18 -9.29
CA GLU A 67 -27.60 13.29 -7.91
C GLU A 67 -26.07 13.13 -7.80
N PHE A 68 -25.53 13.52 -6.63
CA PHE A 68 -24.16 13.22 -6.25
C PHE A 68 -24.13 11.99 -5.35
N VAL A 69 -23.55 10.89 -5.84
CA VAL A 69 -23.45 9.63 -5.11
C VAL A 69 -22.09 9.54 -4.42
N PRO A 70 -22.01 9.05 -3.17
CA PRO A 70 -20.73 8.73 -2.54
C PRO A 70 -20.03 7.63 -3.33
N ASP A 71 -18.70 7.66 -3.30
CA ASP A 71 -17.92 6.54 -3.79
C ASP A 71 -18.24 5.24 -3.01
N ASP A 72 -18.24 4.12 -3.72
CA ASP A 72 -18.56 2.80 -3.17
C ASP A 72 -17.42 1.85 -3.45
N GLY A 73 -16.46 1.80 -2.52
CA GLY A 73 -15.42 0.78 -2.47
C GLY A 73 -14.08 1.15 -3.09
N GLU A 74 -13.82 2.39 -3.52
CA GLU A 74 -12.46 2.78 -3.93
C GLU A 74 -11.54 2.96 -2.71
N VAL A 75 -10.39 2.29 -2.75
CA VAL A 75 -9.31 2.46 -1.78
C VAL A 75 -8.19 3.25 -2.44
N MET A 76 -7.97 4.44 -1.92
CA MET A 76 -6.96 5.36 -2.36
C MET A 76 -5.60 4.99 -1.75
N VAL A 77 -4.56 4.90 -2.56
CA VAL A 77 -3.19 4.60 -2.09
C VAL A 77 -2.19 5.69 -2.49
N ALA A 78 -1.25 5.98 -1.58
CA ALA A 78 -0.12 6.88 -1.85
C ALA A 78 1.17 6.07 -2.01
N LEU A 79 1.89 6.30 -3.11
CA LEU A 79 3.05 5.49 -3.52
C LEU A 79 4.37 6.26 -3.39
N ASN A 80 5.40 5.57 -2.89
CA ASN A 80 6.79 5.99 -2.97
C ASN A 80 7.56 5.06 -3.94
N CYS A 81 7.94 5.62 -5.08
CA CYS A 81 8.65 4.97 -6.17
C CYS A 81 10.15 5.31 -6.21
N ASN A 82 10.71 5.83 -5.11
CA ASN A 82 12.14 6.12 -5.03
C ASN A 82 12.97 4.89 -4.63
N GLY A 83 12.38 3.94 -3.90
CA GLY A 83 13.10 2.86 -3.24
C GLY A 83 12.66 2.69 -1.79
N ALA A 84 12.80 1.48 -1.24
CA ALA A 84 12.38 1.17 0.13
C ALA A 84 13.15 1.95 1.21
N ARG A 85 14.45 2.22 1.00
CA ARG A 85 15.24 3.15 1.82
C ARG A 85 16.23 3.92 0.96
N ALA A 86 16.65 5.09 1.44
CA ALA A 86 17.76 5.82 0.83
C ALA A 86 19.10 5.10 1.06
N THR A 87 19.93 5.04 0.02
CA THR A 87 21.33 4.60 0.06
C THR A 87 22.25 5.79 -0.25
N ALA A 88 23.55 5.55 -0.42
CA ALA A 88 24.48 6.60 -0.86
C ALA A 88 24.19 7.09 -2.29
N THR A 89 23.60 6.24 -3.13
CA THR A 89 23.40 6.49 -4.57
C THR A 89 21.94 6.53 -4.98
N ASP A 90 21.04 5.98 -4.15
CA ASP A 90 19.64 5.77 -4.49
C ASP A 90 18.74 6.51 -3.51
N PRO A 91 17.75 7.28 -3.99
CA PRO A 91 16.78 7.92 -3.12
C PRO A 91 15.87 6.87 -2.46
N GLY A 92 15.16 7.26 -1.40
CA GLY A 92 14.22 6.37 -0.72
C GLY A 92 13.84 6.88 0.67
N ALA A 93 13.15 6.05 1.45
CA ALA A 93 12.80 6.42 2.83
C ALA A 93 14.06 6.60 3.69
N SER A 94 14.13 7.68 4.46
CA SER A 94 15.24 7.91 5.39
C SER A 94 15.26 6.85 6.47
N VAL A 95 16.43 6.32 6.83
CA VAL A 95 16.57 5.41 7.98
C VAL A 95 16.21 6.04 9.33
N LEU A 96 16.00 7.37 9.35
CA LEU A 96 15.45 8.07 10.51
C LEU A 96 13.91 8.05 10.55
N SER A 97 13.23 7.67 9.47
CA SER A 97 11.79 7.45 9.44
C SER A 97 11.42 6.02 9.86
N PRO A 98 10.19 5.76 10.34
CA PRO A 98 9.71 4.41 10.63
C PRO A 98 9.86 3.45 9.44
N GLU A 99 9.54 3.92 8.23
CA GLU A 99 9.54 3.13 7.00
C GLU A 99 10.98 2.76 6.60
N GLY A 100 11.92 3.71 6.63
CA GLY A 100 13.32 3.43 6.32
C GLY A 100 13.99 2.52 7.35
N ARG A 101 13.57 2.56 8.62
CA ARG A 101 14.01 1.58 9.63
C ARG A 101 13.48 0.18 9.33
N ALA A 102 12.21 0.05 8.99
CA ALA A 102 11.61 -1.24 8.63
C ALA A 102 12.28 -1.84 7.38
N ALA A 103 12.50 -1.02 6.35
CA ALA A 103 13.19 -1.44 5.14
C ALA A 103 14.63 -1.90 5.40
N LYS A 104 15.38 -1.20 6.27
CA LYS A 104 16.72 -1.62 6.69
C LYS A 104 16.69 -2.98 7.38
N GLN A 105 15.80 -3.17 8.37
CA GLN A 105 15.67 -4.44 9.08
C GLN A 105 15.29 -5.60 8.15
N ALA A 106 14.40 -5.36 7.19
CA ALA A 106 13.99 -6.37 6.22
C ALA A 106 15.13 -6.74 5.24
N GLU A 107 16.01 -5.81 4.89
CA GLU A 107 17.21 -6.13 4.11
C GLU A 107 18.21 -6.94 4.93
N GLU A 108 18.51 -6.51 6.16
CA GLU A 108 19.43 -7.21 7.07
C GLU A 108 18.96 -8.65 7.35
N ALA A 109 17.65 -8.85 7.56
CA ALA A 109 17.05 -10.17 7.71
C ALA A 109 17.21 -11.04 6.46
N ARG A 110 16.97 -10.48 5.26
CA ARG A 110 17.17 -11.19 4.00
C ARG A 110 18.63 -11.58 3.76
N ALA A 111 19.57 -10.69 4.08
CA ALA A 111 21.00 -10.96 3.99
C ALA A 111 21.43 -12.07 4.96
N ALA A 112 20.92 -12.06 6.19
CA ALA A 112 21.20 -13.11 7.17
C ALA A 112 20.65 -14.49 6.72
N LEU A 113 19.45 -14.52 6.14
CA LEU A 113 18.86 -15.74 5.59
C LEU A 113 19.68 -16.29 4.42
N ALA A 114 20.10 -15.44 3.48
CA ALA A 114 20.93 -15.84 2.34
C ALA A 114 22.28 -16.43 2.78
N ALA A 115 22.96 -15.76 3.72
CA ALA A 115 24.22 -16.25 4.28
C ALA A 115 24.05 -17.60 5.01
N ALA A 116 22.91 -17.82 5.68
CA ALA A 116 22.60 -19.08 6.34
C ALA A 116 22.29 -20.22 5.35
N SER A 117 21.67 -19.93 4.20
CA SER A 117 21.47 -20.95 3.15
C SER A 117 22.80 -21.33 2.47
N GLU A 118 23.67 -20.36 2.18
CA GLU A 118 24.97 -20.63 1.55
C GLU A 118 25.94 -21.43 2.44
N SER A 119 25.74 -21.41 3.76
CA SER A 119 26.55 -22.18 4.71
C SER A 119 25.95 -23.55 5.07
N ALA A 120 24.80 -23.89 4.50
CA ALA A 120 24.17 -25.21 4.61
C ALA A 120 24.45 -26.12 3.38
N GLU A 121 25.22 -25.62 2.40
CA GLU A 121 25.69 -26.33 1.19
C GLU A 121 27.16 -26.77 1.28
#